data_AF-A0A2V8N1D3-F1
#
_entry.id   AF-A0A2V8N1D3-F1
#
_cell.length_a   1.000
_cell.length_b   1.000
_cell.length_c   1.000
_cell.angle_alpha   90.00
_cell.angle_beta   90.00
_cell.angle_gamma   90.00
#
_symmetry.space_group_name_H-M   'P 1'
#
loop_
_entity.id
_entity.type
_entity.pdbx_description
1 polymer ?
#
loop_
_entity_poly.entity_id
_entity_poly.type
_entity_poly.pdbx_seq_one_letter_code
_entity_poly.pdbx_strand_id
1 'polypeptide(L)'
;MTISNLILAAFLGSAQLVSLDTRDMDLSDFFRLMAKTANMNVVLHPTVQGKVNLMVKDAPWQEVLDAVMKNYGLAKEVQGNTMRIAPTAIEAERKQSVATEEAGLNALPLQTRIFFLNYAKAEDVAVVISKLLSPRGTVVAYAPRNAVIVRDVMPPPESAR
;
A
#
# COMPACT_ATOMS: atom_id res chain seq x y z
N MET A 1 -39.81 28.34 -18.19
CA MET A 1 -40.72 27.38 -17.52
C MET A 1 -40.43 26.02 -18.12
N THR A 2 -39.98 24.98 -17.43
CA THR A 2 -40.03 24.65 -16.01
C THR A 2 -38.90 23.66 -15.70
N ILE A 3 -38.42 23.73 -14.47
CA ILE A 3 -37.30 23.01 -13.86
C ILE A 3 -37.47 21.49 -14.02
N SER A 4 -36.46 20.80 -14.55
CA SER A 4 -36.30 19.35 -14.38
C SER A 4 -34.98 19.10 -13.65
N ASN A 5 -35.06 19.22 -12.33
CA ASN A 5 -33.97 18.94 -11.40
C ASN A 5 -34.38 17.72 -10.57
N LEU A 6 -34.27 16.55 -11.18
CA LEU A 6 -34.42 15.22 -10.58
C LEU A 6 -33.40 14.38 -11.37
N ILE A 7 -32.18 14.19 -10.92
CA ILE A 7 -31.75 13.20 -9.94
C ILE A 7 -30.31 13.59 -9.53
N LEU A 8 -30.08 14.08 -8.31
CA LEU A 8 -28.74 13.97 -7.69
C LEU A 8 -28.77 14.03 -6.15
N ALA A 9 -29.84 13.54 -5.52
CA ALA A 9 -29.94 13.42 -4.06
C ALA A 9 -29.51 12.01 -3.57
N ALA A 10 -28.45 11.45 -4.14
CA ALA A 10 -27.93 10.12 -3.78
C ALA A 10 -26.45 10.12 -3.34
N PHE A 11 -25.87 11.29 -3.04
CA PHE A 11 -24.48 11.41 -2.58
C PHE A 11 -24.30 12.34 -1.37
N LEU A 12 -25.33 12.47 -0.52
CA LEU A 12 -25.18 13.06 0.80
C LEU A 12 -25.13 11.93 1.82
N GLY A 13 -23.97 11.27 1.89
CA GLY A 13 -23.57 10.66 3.15
C GLY A 13 -23.71 11.74 4.23
N SER A 14 -24.41 11.42 5.32
CA SER A 14 -24.80 12.35 6.39
C SER A 14 -23.66 13.29 6.82
N ALA A 15 -23.59 14.46 6.19
CA ALA A 15 -22.62 15.50 6.48
C ALA A 15 -23.13 16.28 7.70
N GLN A 16 -22.96 15.71 8.89
CA GLN A 16 -23.08 16.50 10.11
C GLN A 16 -22.03 17.61 10.04
N LEU A 17 -22.53 18.84 9.87
CA LEU A 17 -21.72 20.04 9.88
C LEU A 17 -21.27 20.31 11.32
N VAL A 18 -20.00 20.63 11.47
CA VAL A 18 -19.38 20.97 12.74
C VAL A 18 -18.82 22.38 12.63
N SER A 19 -19.17 23.21 13.61
CA SER A 19 -18.57 24.53 13.82
C SER A 19 -17.83 24.48 15.14
N LEU A 20 -16.50 24.65 15.10
CA LEU A 20 -15.61 24.46 16.25
C LEU A 20 -14.51 25.52 16.22
N ASP A 21 -14.38 26.28 17.30
CA ASP A 21 -13.26 27.19 17.56
C ASP A 21 -12.52 26.65 18.78
N THR A 22 -11.33 26.08 18.57
CA THR A 22 -10.51 25.53 19.66
C THR A 22 -9.12 26.10 19.59
N ARG A 23 -8.68 26.68 20.69
CA ARG A 23 -7.30 27.14 20.91
C ARG A 23 -6.65 26.21 21.92
N ASP A 24 -5.52 25.63 21.54
CA ASP A 24 -4.70 24.75 22.40
C ASP A 24 -5.42 23.48 22.91
N MET A 25 -6.33 22.90 22.13
CA MET A 25 -7.01 21.66 22.52
C MET A 25 -6.08 20.45 22.34
N ASP A 26 -6.13 19.50 23.27
CA ASP A 26 -5.41 18.25 23.14
C ASP A 26 -5.92 17.45 21.93
N LEU A 27 -4.99 16.92 21.15
CA LEU A 27 -5.29 16.16 19.94
C LEU A 27 -6.10 14.89 20.26
N SER A 28 -5.90 14.31 21.44
CA SER A 28 -6.70 13.19 21.93
C SER A 28 -8.17 13.57 22.14
N ASP A 29 -8.42 14.76 22.68
CA ASP A 29 -9.77 15.26 22.93
C ASP A 29 -10.47 15.67 21.64
N PHE A 30 -9.72 16.24 20.69
CA PHE A 30 -10.19 16.48 19.33
C PHE A 30 -10.79 15.20 18.71
N PHE A 31 -10.02 14.11 18.70
CA PHE A 31 -10.47 12.86 18.08
C PHE A 31 -11.64 12.22 18.83
N ARG A 32 -11.68 12.34 20.16
CA ARG A 32 -12.83 11.89 20.95
C ARG A 32 -14.11 12.67 20.60
N LEU A 33 -14.00 13.98 20.42
CA LEU A 33 -15.13 14.82 20.00
C LEU A 33 -15.63 14.43 18.61
N MET A 34 -14.72 14.22 17.66
CA MET A 34 -15.08 13.79 16.30
C MET A 34 -15.71 12.39 16.28
N ALA A 35 -15.19 11.46 17.08
CA ALA A 35 -15.75 10.11 17.20
C ALA A 35 -17.18 10.13 17.78
N LYS A 36 -17.44 11.00 18.77
CA LYS A 36 -18.78 11.22 19.32
C LYS A 36 -19.74 11.79 18.28
N THR A 37 -19.30 12.75 17.47
CA THR A 37 -20.10 13.30 16.37
C THR A 37 -20.40 12.25 15.30
N ALA A 38 -19.42 11.41 14.97
CA ALA A 38 -19.55 10.33 13.99
C ALA A 38 -20.29 9.08 14.53
N ASN A 39 -20.59 9.03 15.83
CA ASN A 39 -21.16 7.87 16.52
C ASN A 39 -20.34 6.56 16.33
N MET A 40 -19.01 6.68 16.38
CA MET A 40 -18.08 5.55 16.20
C MET A 40 -17.14 5.40 17.41
N ASN A 41 -16.60 4.20 17.59
CA ASN A 41 -15.54 3.98 18.59
C ASN A 41 -14.20 4.48 18.04
N VAL A 42 -13.36 5.10 18.88
CA VAL A 42 -12.02 5.56 18.49
C VAL A 42 -10.94 4.93 19.36
N VAL A 43 -9.87 4.46 18.72
CA VAL A 43 -8.66 3.94 19.38
C VAL A 43 -7.48 4.77 18.94
N LEU A 44 -6.88 5.48 19.89
CA LEU A 44 -5.71 6.34 19.66
C LEU A 44 -4.44 5.60 20.04
N HIS A 45 -3.43 5.63 19.17
CA HIS A 45 -2.09 5.15 19.53
C HIS A 45 -1.46 6.11 20.57
N PRO A 46 -0.68 5.63 21.56
CA PRO A 46 -0.06 6.49 22.58
C PRO A 46 0.89 7.56 22.01
N THR A 47 1.34 7.40 20.77
CA THR A 47 2.18 8.37 20.04
C THR A 47 1.38 9.58 19.54
N VAL A 48 0.04 9.51 19.51
CA VAL A 48 -0.82 10.62 19.07
C VAL A 48 -0.96 11.63 20.22
N GLN A 49 0.08 12.44 20.40
CA GLN A 49 0.16 13.51 21.39
C GLN A 49 0.49 14.82 20.70
N GLY A 50 -0.13 15.90 21.17
CA GLY A 50 0.05 17.24 20.61
C GLY A 50 -1.15 18.12 20.88
N LYS A 51 -0.99 19.41 20.59
CA LYS A 51 -2.07 20.40 20.67
C LYS A 51 -2.50 20.80 19.28
N VAL A 52 -3.81 20.96 19.10
CA VAL A 52 -4.41 21.45 17.86
C VAL A 52 -5.04 22.83 18.08
N ASN A 53 -4.79 23.71 17.13
CA ASN A 53 -5.45 25.02 17.04
C ASN A 53 -6.19 25.05 15.70
N LEU A 54 -7.52 25.08 15.75
CA LEU A 54 -8.37 25.04 14.57
C LEU A 54 -9.58 25.96 14.76
N MET A 55 -9.94 26.63 13.68
CA MET A 55 -11.18 27.39 13.56
C MET A 55 -11.93 26.83 12.35
N VAL A 56 -13.10 26.24 12.60
CA VAL A 56 -13.93 25.59 11.61
C VAL A 56 -15.34 26.17 11.70
N LYS A 57 -15.90 26.50 10.54
CA LYS A 57 -17.26 27.02 10.42
C LYS A 57 -18.00 26.24 9.33
N ASP A 58 -19.10 25.60 9.71
CA ASP A 58 -20.04 24.92 8.82
C ASP A 58 -19.37 23.88 7.89
N ALA A 59 -18.37 23.14 8.40
CA ALA A 59 -17.65 22.14 7.63
C ALA A 59 -18.05 20.71 8.03
N PRO A 60 -18.07 19.74 7.10
CA PRO A 60 -18.33 18.34 7.44
C PRO A 60 -17.18 17.78 8.30
N TRP A 61 -17.53 17.04 9.35
CA TRP A 61 -16.55 16.47 10.28
C TRP A 61 -15.46 15.62 9.60
N GLN A 62 -15.79 14.95 8.49
CA GLN A 62 -14.85 14.13 7.71
C GLN A 62 -13.72 14.98 7.12
N GLU A 63 -14.05 16.15 6.57
CA GLU A 63 -13.08 17.06 5.98
C GLU A 63 -12.18 17.67 7.05
N VAL A 64 -12.77 18.06 8.18
CA VAL A 64 -12.03 18.59 9.34
C VAL A 64 -11.07 17.54 9.90
N LEU A 65 -11.54 16.31 10.07
CA LEU A 65 -10.74 15.18 10.51
C LEU A 65 -9.55 14.94 9.55
N ASP A 66 -9.82 14.90 8.25
CA ASP A 66 -8.78 14.67 7.23
C ASP A 66 -7.77 15.83 7.17
N ALA A 67 -8.21 17.08 7.37
CA ALA A 67 -7.33 18.24 7.43
C ALA A 67 -6.38 18.19 8.63
N VAL A 68 -6.88 17.87 9.82
CA VAL A 68 -6.05 17.70 11.02
C VAL A 68 -5.11 16.52 10.84
N MET A 69 -5.59 15.38 10.34
CA MET A 69 -4.75 14.22 10.10
C MET A 69 -3.59 14.50 9.13
N LYS A 70 -3.82 15.27 8.06
CA LYS A 70 -2.77 15.68 7.12
C LYS A 70 -1.71 16.57 7.76
N ASN A 71 -2.11 17.52 8.61
CA ASN A 71 -1.18 18.42 9.28
C ASN A 71 -0.26 17.70 10.28
N TYR A 72 -0.77 16.69 10.98
CA TYR A 72 0.01 15.91 11.96
C TYR A 72 0.60 14.62 11.38
N GLY A 73 0.43 14.37 10.08
CA GLY A 73 0.90 13.14 9.43
C GLY A 73 0.34 11.89 10.11
N LEU A 74 -0.98 11.82 10.26
CA LEU A 74 -1.71 10.70 10.87
C LEU A 74 -2.53 9.95 9.82
N ALA A 75 -2.67 8.64 10.01
CA ALA A 75 -3.51 7.74 9.22
C ALA A 75 -4.66 7.20 10.08
N LYS A 76 -5.80 6.97 9.42
CA LYS A 76 -6.98 6.33 10.02
C LYS A 76 -7.17 4.97 9.39
N GLU A 77 -7.41 3.97 10.22
CA GLU A 77 -7.81 2.64 9.81
C GLU A 77 -9.21 2.39 10.36
N VAL A 78 -10.17 2.16 9.46
CA VAL A 78 -11.56 1.92 9.84
C VAL A 78 -11.82 0.42 9.75
N GLN A 79 -12.12 -0.19 10.90
CA GLN A 79 -12.50 -1.60 11.01
C GLN A 79 -13.91 -1.67 11.61
N GLY A 80 -14.92 -1.77 10.74
CA GLY A 80 -16.32 -1.79 11.14
C GLY A 80 -16.73 -0.49 11.87
N ASN A 81 -17.14 -0.61 13.14
CA ASN A 81 -17.55 0.53 13.98
C ASN A 81 -16.38 1.18 14.76
N THR A 82 -15.14 0.76 14.52
CA THR A 82 -13.97 1.27 15.24
C THR A 82 -13.02 1.96 14.28
N MET A 83 -12.65 3.19 14.63
CA MET A 83 -11.65 4.00 13.94
C MET A 83 -10.37 4.01 14.77
N ARG A 84 -9.29 3.47 14.20
CA ARG A 84 -7.96 3.51 14.80
C ARG A 84 -7.16 4.65 14.17
N ILE A 85 -6.50 5.46 14.99
CA ILE A 85 -5.68 6.59 14.53
C ILE A 85 -4.24 6.37 14.96
N ALA A 86 -3.32 6.41 13.99
CA ALA A 86 -1.88 6.20 14.21
C ALA A 86 -1.04 7.12 13.31
N PRO A 87 0.20 7.46 13.68
CA PRO A 87 1.07 8.30 12.84
C PRO A 87 1.51 7.61 11.54
N THR A 88 1.37 8.34 10.42
CA THR A 88 1.80 7.97 9.06
C THR A 88 3.32 7.82 8.94
N ALA A 89 4.10 8.28 9.92
CA ALA A 89 5.54 7.98 9.99
C ALA A 89 5.81 6.47 9.94
N ILE A 90 4.92 5.66 10.52
CA ILE A 90 4.97 4.20 10.46
C ILE A 90 4.61 3.69 9.05
N GLU A 91 3.72 4.37 8.32
CA GLU A 91 3.40 4.03 6.91
C GLU A 91 4.53 4.40 5.93
N ALA A 92 5.22 5.51 6.15
CA ALA A 92 6.36 5.92 5.32
C ALA A 92 7.56 4.99 5.54
N GLU A 93 7.85 4.62 6.79
CA GLU A 93 8.87 3.62 7.13
C GLU A 93 8.48 2.22 6.64
N ARG A 94 7.20 1.85 6.73
CA ARG A 94 6.69 0.57 6.20
C ARG A 94 6.75 0.52 4.67
N LYS A 95 6.42 1.61 3.96
CA LYS A 95 6.60 1.70 2.50
C LYS A 95 8.07 1.66 2.10
N GLN A 96 8.95 2.31 2.86
CA GLN A 96 10.41 2.23 2.66
C GLN A 96 10.92 0.81 2.90
N SER A 97 10.43 0.13 3.95
CA SER A 97 10.82 -1.24 4.29
C SER A 97 10.34 -2.24 3.24
N VAL A 98 9.08 -2.14 2.79
CA VAL A 98 8.54 -3.00 1.73
C VAL A 98 9.26 -2.76 0.40
N ALA A 99 9.55 -1.51 0.03
CA ALA A 99 10.35 -1.21 -1.16
C ALA A 99 11.80 -1.73 -1.06
N THR A 100 12.37 -1.79 0.15
CA THR A 100 13.71 -2.32 0.40
C THR A 100 13.73 -3.85 0.41
N GLU A 101 12.68 -4.51 0.93
CA GLU A 101 12.50 -5.96 0.86
C GLU A 101 12.27 -6.43 -0.59
N GLU A 102 11.46 -5.71 -1.37
CA GLU A 102 11.30 -5.96 -2.81
C GLU A 102 12.60 -5.71 -3.59
N ALA A 103 13.39 -4.69 -3.22
CA ALA A 103 14.70 -4.47 -3.81
C ALA A 103 15.72 -5.56 -3.41
N GLY A 104 15.65 -6.09 -2.19
CA GLY A 104 16.50 -7.18 -1.70
C GLY A 104 16.23 -8.51 -2.39
N LEU A 105 14.95 -8.86 -2.61
CA LEU A 105 14.55 -10.00 -3.43
C LEU A 105 14.93 -9.79 -4.90
N ASN A 106 14.95 -8.55 -5.37
CA ASN A 106 15.42 -8.21 -6.71
C ASN A 106 16.95 -8.29 -6.87
N ALA A 107 17.70 -8.23 -5.77
CA ALA A 107 19.17 -8.17 -5.71
C ALA A 107 19.86 -9.53 -5.50
N LEU A 108 19.14 -10.65 -5.58
CA LEU A 108 19.79 -11.95 -5.74
C LEU A 108 20.50 -11.97 -7.11
N PRO A 109 21.80 -12.32 -7.18
CA PRO A 109 22.55 -12.27 -8.43
C PRO A 109 21.93 -13.26 -9.43
N LEU A 110 21.32 -12.74 -10.50
CA LEU A 110 20.87 -13.58 -11.61
C LEU A 110 22.11 -14.24 -12.22
N GLN A 111 22.15 -15.57 -12.18
CA GLN A 111 23.24 -16.32 -12.79
C GLN A 111 22.86 -16.66 -14.23
N THR A 112 23.76 -16.37 -15.17
CA THR A 112 23.63 -16.82 -16.56
C THR A 112 24.50 -18.05 -16.76
N ARG A 113 23.89 -19.16 -17.18
CA ARG A 113 24.60 -20.38 -17.55
C ARG A 113 24.26 -20.77 -18.98
N ILE A 114 25.25 -21.33 -19.68
CA ILE A 114 25.12 -21.80 -21.04
C ILE A 114 25.22 -23.33 -21.00
N PHE A 115 24.20 -24.01 -21.51
CA PHE A 115 24.17 -25.46 -21.62
C PHE A 115 24.24 -25.85 -23.09
N PHE A 116 25.27 -26.62 -23.47
CA PHE A 116 25.38 -27.20 -24.80
C PHE A 116 24.61 -28.52 -24.84
N LEU A 117 23.74 -28.69 -25.84
CA LEU A 117 22.93 -29.89 -26.01
C LEU A 117 23.55 -30.77 -27.10
N ASN A 118 23.75 -32.05 -26.80
CA ASN A 118 24.31 -33.01 -27.76
C ASN A 118 23.22 -33.88 -28.44
N TYR A 119 22.09 -34.08 -27.77
CA TYR A 119 21.06 -35.06 -28.17
C TYR A 119 19.66 -34.46 -28.36
N ALA A 120 19.48 -33.17 -28.11
CA ALA A 120 18.20 -32.48 -28.22
C ALA A 120 18.38 -31.10 -28.88
N LYS A 121 17.35 -30.62 -29.60
CA LYS A 121 17.37 -29.27 -30.20
C LYS A 121 17.14 -28.21 -29.12
N ALA A 122 17.92 -27.12 -29.18
CA ALA A 122 17.82 -26.02 -28.23
C ALA A 122 16.45 -25.33 -28.20
N GLU A 123 15.74 -25.29 -29.32
CA GLU A 123 14.41 -24.67 -29.43
C GLU A 123 13.35 -25.45 -28.62
N ASP A 124 13.32 -26.78 -28.79
CA ASP A 124 12.37 -27.65 -28.09
C ASP A 124 12.62 -27.63 -26.57
N VAL A 125 13.89 -27.65 -26.17
CA VAL A 125 14.29 -27.61 -24.75
C VAL A 125 13.99 -26.25 -24.12
N ALA A 126 14.16 -25.14 -24.85
CA ALA A 126 13.86 -23.80 -24.34
C ALA A 126 12.36 -23.61 -24.02
N VAL A 127 11.45 -24.21 -24.79
CA VAL A 127 10.00 -24.16 -24.53
C VAL A 127 9.62 -24.93 -23.25
N VAL A 128 10.32 -26.01 -22.95
CA VAL A 128 10.09 -26.78 -21.73
C VAL A 128 10.66 -26.02 -20.53
N ILE A 129 11.89 -25.53 -20.66
CA ILE A 129 12.57 -24.79 -19.58
C ILE A 129 11.81 -23.51 -19.25
N SER A 130 11.28 -22.78 -20.24
CA SER A 130 10.55 -21.52 -19.98
C SER A 130 9.37 -21.66 -19.03
N LYS A 131 8.76 -22.86 -18.94
CA LYS A 131 7.66 -23.17 -18.01
C LYS A 131 8.14 -23.55 -16.61
N LEU A 132 9.41 -23.92 -16.47
CA LEU A 132 10.03 -24.36 -15.22
C LEU A 132 10.87 -23.26 -14.55
N LEU A 133 11.04 -22.12 -15.22
CA LEU A 133 11.79 -20.98 -14.70
C LEU A 133 11.02 -20.23 -13.61
N SER A 134 11.78 -19.57 -12.74
CA SER A 134 11.22 -18.62 -11.80
C SER A 134 10.54 -17.45 -12.54
N PRO A 135 9.65 -16.65 -11.87
CA PRO A 135 8.97 -15.51 -12.50
C PRO A 135 9.90 -14.44 -13.11
N ARG A 136 11.18 -14.45 -12.73
CA ARG A 136 12.24 -13.55 -13.21
C ARG A 136 13.24 -14.24 -14.17
N GLY A 137 13.09 -15.53 -14.41
CA GLY A 137 13.97 -16.31 -15.26
C GLY A 137 13.70 -16.04 -16.74
N THR A 138 14.75 -16.00 -17.54
CA THR A 138 14.67 -15.89 -19.00
C THR A 138 15.50 -16.99 -19.64
N VAL A 139 14.93 -17.65 -20.63
CA VAL A 139 15.63 -18.65 -21.45
C VAL A 139 15.69 -18.19 -22.90
N VAL A 140 16.87 -18.32 -23.49
CA VAL A 140 17.12 -18.01 -24.91
C VAL A 140 17.77 -19.22 -25.56
N ALA A 141 17.16 -19.72 -26.64
CA ALA A 141 17.75 -20.75 -27.48
C ALA A 141 18.77 -20.11 -28.43
N TYR A 142 19.97 -20.69 -28.50
CA TYR A 142 21.03 -20.30 -29.43
C TYR A 142 21.28 -21.45 -30.41
N ALA A 143 20.54 -21.40 -31.53
CA ALA A 143 20.53 -22.44 -32.56
C ALA A 143 21.91 -22.76 -33.18
N PRO A 144 22.80 -21.79 -33.48
CA PRO A 144 24.07 -22.07 -34.19
C PRO A 144 25.04 -22.97 -33.43
N ARG A 145 24.96 -23.03 -32.09
CA ARG A 145 25.80 -23.91 -31.25
C ARG A 145 24.98 -24.93 -30.45
N ASN A 146 23.71 -25.12 -30.85
CA ASN A 146 22.73 -25.95 -30.16
C ASN A 146 22.80 -25.78 -28.62
N ALA A 147 22.77 -24.53 -28.18
CA ALA A 147 22.96 -24.17 -26.77
C ALA A 147 21.73 -23.46 -26.22
N VAL A 148 21.46 -23.64 -24.94
CA VAL A 148 20.41 -22.92 -24.22
C VAL A 148 21.06 -22.01 -23.19
N ILE A 149 20.74 -20.72 -23.27
CA ILE A 149 21.20 -19.69 -22.36
C ILE A 149 20.09 -19.50 -21.34
N VAL A 150 20.35 -19.85 -20.09
CA VAL A 150 19.39 -19.71 -18.98
C VAL A 150 19.91 -18.64 -18.04
N ARG A 151 19.07 -17.63 -17.80
CA ARG A 151 19.27 -16.60 -16.78
C ARG A 151 18.19 -16.81 -15.74
N ASP A 152 18.53 -17.30 -14.56
CA ASP A 152 17.56 -17.48 -13.47
C ASP A 152 18.16 -17.12 -12.11
N VAL A 153 17.28 -16.91 -11.12
CA VAL A 153 17.67 -16.91 -9.72
C VAL A 153 18.03 -18.34 -9.35
N MET A 154 19.20 -18.54 -8.76
CA MET A 154 19.59 -19.85 -8.25
C MET A 154 18.73 -20.14 -7.01
N PRO A 155 17.79 -21.11 -7.03
CA PRO A 155 17.31 -21.64 -5.77
C PRO A 155 18.52 -22.23 -5.02
N PRO A 156 18.63 -22.03 -3.70
CA PRO A 156 19.67 -22.69 -2.90
C PRO A 156 19.70 -24.17 -3.27
N PRO A 157 20.88 -24.80 -3.41
CA PRO A 157 20.94 -26.22 -3.74
C PRO A 157 20.20 -26.98 -2.66
N GLU A 158 18.97 -27.39 -2.98
CA GLU A 158 18.23 -28.36 -2.19
C GLU A 158 19.09 -29.62 -2.21
N SER A 159 19.61 -29.94 -1.03
CA SER A 159 20.47 -31.05 -0.68
C SER A 159 20.53 -32.16 -1.73
N ALA A 160 21.74 -32.39 -2.25
CA ALA A 160 22.12 -33.66 -2.83
C ALA A 160 21.58 -34.81 -1.97
N ARG A 161 20.60 -35.53 -2.50
CA ARG A 161 20.22 -36.89 -2.11
C ARG A 161 19.98 -37.69 -3.37
#